data_AF-A0A3B4YL98-F1
#
_entry.id   AF-A0A3B4YL98-F1
#
_cell.length_a   1.000
_cell.length_b   1.000
_cell.length_c   1.000
_cell.angle_alpha   90.00
_cell.angle_beta   90.00
_cell.angle_gamma   90.00
#
_symmetry.space_group_name_H-M   'P 1'
#
loop_
_entity.id
_entity.type
_entity.pdbx_description
1 polymer ?
#
loop_
_entity_poly.entity_id
_entity_poly.type
_entity_poly.pdbx_seq_one_letter_code
_entity_poly.pdbx_strand_id
1 'polypeptide(L)'
;MSLSVLLLLSLLTVQCGGCQFDKEGVKNIKTTIDSNPTGFRTVFPKDYYVVHHYTKNMLCDSDPCCVFPAAVVLLDSWHVLLRNLWDEHLNHSLILDLKQTLDRIIKKNINTERFEEETDLSQYSTLSSSPEELLKLTSELFAKWLDVVCLPSIETCTLPTLPPSVERKDYSPSRARLLTIRAISSVEEGQPDKMIDITQLPSSGGPHSLSYSMWSPLLLRLYWWLLP
;
A
#
# COMPACT_ATOMS: atom_id res chain seq x y z
N MET A 1 41.34 21.37 17.88
CA MET A 1 41.30 19.90 17.84
C MET A 1 42.26 19.43 16.76
N SER A 2 43.08 18.38 16.97
CA SER A 2 44.09 17.99 15.98
C SER A 2 43.46 17.21 14.81
N LEU A 3 44.03 17.35 13.62
CA LEU A 3 43.59 16.68 12.38
C LEU A 3 43.49 15.16 12.55
N SER A 4 44.36 14.57 13.37
CA SER A 4 44.41 13.14 13.67
C SER A 4 43.18 12.65 14.45
N VAL A 5 42.63 13.49 15.34
CA VAL A 5 41.41 13.15 16.10
C VAL A 5 40.18 13.19 15.19
N LEU A 6 40.12 14.14 14.26
CA LEU A 6 39.04 14.23 13.26
C LEU A 6 39.08 13.06 12.26
N LEU A 7 40.27 12.63 11.83
CA LEU A 7 40.45 11.46 10.95
C LEU A 7 40.04 10.15 11.63
N LEU A 8 40.37 9.97 12.91
CA LEU A 8 39.94 8.78 13.68
C LEU A 8 38.42 8.78 13.88
N LEU A 9 37.81 9.93 14.16
CA LEU A 9 36.35 10.05 14.25
C LEU A 9 35.66 9.81 12.89
N SER A 10 36.28 10.22 11.79
CA SER A 10 35.81 9.92 10.42
C SER A 10 35.78 8.42 10.13
N LEU A 11 36.80 7.67 10.58
CA LEU A 11 36.91 6.22 10.36
C LEU A 11 36.01 5.40 11.31
N LEU A 12 35.58 5.99 12.43
CA LEU A 12 34.67 5.38 13.41
C LEU A 12 33.20 5.73 13.18
N THR A 13 32.87 6.42 12.09
CA THR A 13 31.48 6.49 11.63
C THR A 13 31.09 5.13 11.06
N VAL A 14 30.77 4.19 11.95
CA VAL A 14 30.02 2.99 11.59
C VAL A 14 28.75 3.50 10.92
N GLN A 15 28.55 3.20 9.63
CA GLN A 15 27.28 3.41 8.97
C GLN A 15 26.24 2.56 9.72
N CYS A 16 25.56 3.15 10.69
CA CYS A 16 24.33 2.62 11.27
C CYS A 16 23.27 2.70 10.17
N GLY A 17 23.21 1.68 9.33
CA GLY A 17 22.28 1.63 8.21
C GLY A 17 22.66 0.57 7.18
N GLY A 18 21.79 0.39 6.19
CA GLY A 18 21.96 -0.58 5.12
C GLY A 18 21.21 -1.89 5.37
N CYS A 19 21.31 -2.81 4.41
CA CYS A 19 20.41 -3.96 4.37
C CYS A 19 20.42 -4.80 5.65
N GLN A 20 21.59 -5.02 6.26
CA GLN A 20 21.67 -5.86 7.46
C GLN A 20 20.93 -5.27 8.65
N PHE A 21 20.91 -3.95 8.78
CA PHE A 21 20.14 -3.27 9.81
C PHE A 21 18.64 -3.45 9.57
N ASP A 22 18.18 -3.22 8.33
CA ASP A 22 16.78 -3.42 7.94
C ASP A 22 16.33 -4.88 8.17
N LYS A 23 17.19 -5.83 7.80
CA LYS A 23 16.99 -7.26 7.98
C LYS A 23 16.86 -7.65 9.45
N GLU A 24 17.78 -7.19 10.30
CA GLU A 24 17.75 -7.56 11.72
C GLU A 24 16.55 -6.93 12.45
N GLY A 25 16.16 -5.70 12.07
CA GLY A 25 14.96 -5.04 12.59
C GLY A 25 13.70 -5.87 12.35
N VAL A 26 13.46 -6.33 11.12
CA VAL A 26 12.29 -7.18 10.81
C VAL A 26 12.40 -8.55 11.47
N LYS A 27 13.60 -9.13 11.52
CA LYS A 27 13.84 -10.44 12.13
C LYS A 27 13.51 -10.46 13.62
N ASN A 28 13.82 -9.40 14.35
CA ASN A 28 13.48 -9.28 15.77
C ASN A 28 11.97 -9.27 15.99
N ILE A 29 11.24 -8.45 15.23
CA ILE A 29 9.78 -8.39 15.33
C ILE A 29 9.15 -9.72 14.95
N LYS A 30 9.61 -10.35 13.86
CA LYS A 30 9.14 -11.68 13.47
C LYS A 30 9.36 -12.72 14.58
N THR A 31 10.53 -12.72 15.21
CA THR A 31 10.84 -13.62 16.33
C THR A 31 9.88 -13.39 17.51
N THR A 32 9.56 -12.12 17.82
CA THR A 32 8.54 -11.80 18.83
C THR A 32 7.17 -12.39 18.48
N ILE A 33 6.71 -12.23 17.23
CA ILE A 33 5.45 -12.83 16.75
C ILE A 33 5.45 -14.35 16.93
N ASP A 34 6.50 -15.01 16.44
CA ASP A 34 6.58 -16.47 16.41
C ASP A 34 6.71 -17.07 17.81
N SER A 35 7.22 -16.31 18.78
CA SER A 35 7.42 -16.78 20.16
C SER A 35 6.13 -16.93 20.97
N ASN A 36 5.08 -16.17 20.65
CA ASN A 36 3.84 -16.16 21.43
C ASN A 36 2.58 -15.85 20.60
N PRO A 37 2.26 -16.66 19.57
CA PRO A 37 1.08 -16.43 18.74
C PRO A 37 -0.23 -16.57 19.54
N THR A 38 -0.26 -17.51 20.51
CA THR A 38 -1.46 -17.76 21.32
C THR A 38 -1.71 -16.63 22.32
N GLY A 39 -0.68 -16.04 22.93
CA GLY A 39 -0.83 -14.90 23.82
C GLY A 39 -1.39 -13.67 23.11
N PHE A 40 -1.04 -13.48 21.83
CA PHE A 40 -1.61 -12.39 21.05
C PHE A 40 -3.14 -12.48 20.95
N ARG A 41 -3.69 -13.68 20.70
CA ARG A 41 -5.14 -13.84 20.56
C ARG A 41 -5.91 -13.69 21.87
N THR A 42 -5.28 -14.03 23.00
CA THR A 42 -6.01 -14.16 24.29
C THR A 42 -6.57 -12.86 24.85
N VAL A 43 -6.06 -11.73 24.37
CA VAL A 43 -6.49 -10.40 24.82
C VAL A 43 -7.64 -9.83 23.99
N PHE A 44 -8.09 -10.56 22.96
CA PHE A 44 -9.23 -10.19 22.13
C PHE A 44 -10.46 -11.05 22.48
N PRO A 45 -11.68 -10.53 22.31
CA PRO A 45 -12.89 -11.34 22.30
C PRO A 45 -12.82 -12.47 21.27
N LYS A 46 -13.49 -13.60 21.55
CA LYS A 46 -13.46 -14.79 20.66
C LYS A 46 -14.09 -14.54 19.29
N ASP A 47 -15.03 -13.62 19.23
CA ASP A 47 -15.77 -13.19 18.04
C ASP A 47 -15.23 -11.86 17.48
N TYR A 48 -14.04 -11.43 17.90
CA TYR A 48 -13.38 -10.28 17.31
C TYR A 48 -12.79 -10.64 15.96
N TYR A 49 -13.20 -9.91 14.93
CA TYR A 49 -12.69 -10.06 13.58
C TYR A 49 -12.26 -8.72 13.00
N VAL A 50 -11.22 -8.77 12.17
CA VAL A 50 -10.69 -7.63 11.42
C VAL A 50 -11.15 -7.76 9.99
N VAL A 51 -11.75 -6.69 9.47
CA VAL A 51 -12.11 -6.58 8.06
C VAL A 51 -10.90 -6.06 7.30
N HIS A 52 -10.50 -6.75 6.24
CA HIS A 52 -9.30 -6.42 5.46
C HIS A 52 -9.40 -6.83 3.99
N HIS A 53 -8.46 -6.38 3.16
CA HIS A 53 -8.38 -6.71 1.72
C HIS A 53 -7.26 -7.70 1.39
N TYR A 54 -6.45 -8.09 2.37
CA TYR A 54 -5.28 -8.95 2.16
C TYR A 54 -5.65 -10.37 1.71
N THR A 55 -5.06 -10.82 0.60
CA THR A 55 -5.17 -12.19 0.09
C THR A 55 -3.80 -12.87 0.01
N LYS A 56 -3.72 -14.18 0.28
CA LYS A 56 -2.44 -14.93 0.33
C LYS A 56 -1.64 -14.89 -0.99
N ASN A 57 -2.33 -14.76 -2.12
CA ASN A 57 -1.70 -14.62 -3.44
C ASN A 57 -0.95 -13.29 -3.63
N MET A 58 -1.17 -12.27 -2.78
CA MET A 58 -0.45 -10.99 -2.86
C MET A 58 1.04 -11.12 -2.57
N LEU A 59 1.49 -12.14 -1.84
CA LEU A 59 2.92 -12.32 -1.54
C LEU A 59 3.74 -12.88 -2.68
N CYS A 60 3.09 -13.46 -3.70
CA CYS A 60 3.64 -14.10 -4.89
C CYS A 60 4.76 -15.15 -4.63
N ASP A 61 4.79 -16.19 -5.45
CA ASP A 61 5.85 -17.20 -5.33
C ASP A 61 7.16 -16.69 -5.95
N SER A 62 7.09 -16.09 -7.13
CA SER A 62 8.27 -15.81 -7.98
C SER A 62 8.77 -14.36 -7.94
N ASP A 63 7.90 -13.38 -7.75
CA ASP A 63 8.27 -11.96 -7.83
C ASP A 63 8.62 -11.41 -6.42
N PRO A 64 9.88 -10.98 -6.17
CA PRO A 64 10.28 -10.42 -4.88
C PRO A 64 9.58 -9.10 -4.55
N CYS A 65 9.03 -8.38 -5.53
CA CYS A 65 8.48 -7.04 -5.37
C CYS A 65 7.01 -7.05 -4.93
N CYS A 66 6.37 -8.21 -4.95
CA CYS A 66 5.05 -8.43 -4.36
C CYS A 66 5.00 -8.14 -2.85
N VAL A 67 6.15 -8.11 -2.16
CA VAL A 67 6.21 -7.77 -0.75
C VAL A 67 5.71 -6.37 -0.44
N PHE A 68 5.86 -5.40 -1.35
CA PHE A 68 5.47 -4.02 -1.07
C PHE A 68 3.96 -3.80 -1.20
N PRO A 69 3.26 -4.21 -2.28
CA PRO A 69 1.80 -4.11 -2.33
C PRO A 69 1.13 -4.91 -1.20
N ALA A 70 1.67 -6.10 -0.89
CA ALA A 70 1.22 -6.90 0.24
C ALA A 70 1.40 -6.15 1.59
N ALA A 71 2.51 -5.45 1.78
CA ALA A 71 2.79 -4.68 2.98
C ALA A 71 1.84 -3.47 3.13
N VAL A 72 1.53 -2.77 2.04
CA VAL A 72 0.55 -1.67 2.02
C VAL A 72 -0.82 -2.17 2.49
N VAL A 73 -1.29 -3.30 1.93
CA VAL A 73 -2.60 -3.86 2.29
C VAL A 73 -2.63 -4.35 3.75
N LEU A 74 -1.55 -4.98 4.24
CA LEU A 74 -1.46 -5.34 5.67
C LEU A 74 -1.41 -4.11 6.57
N LEU A 75 -0.69 -3.06 6.18
CA LEU A 75 -0.61 -1.83 6.95
C LEU A 75 -2.00 -1.20 7.12
N ASP A 76 -2.82 -1.16 6.06
CA ASP A 76 -4.21 -0.71 6.14
C ASP A 76 -5.04 -1.59 7.10
N SER A 77 -4.88 -2.91 7.02
CA SER A 77 -5.54 -3.87 7.91
C SER A 77 -5.21 -3.62 9.38
N TRP A 78 -3.94 -3.33 9.70
CA TRP A 78 -3.51 -2.95 11.05
C TRP A 78 -4.01 -1.57 11.48
N HIS A 79 -4.17 -0.62 10.55
CA HIS A 79 -4.85 0.65 10.85
C HIS A 79 -6.31 0.43 11.24
N VAL A 80 -7.04 -0.42 10.50
CA VAL A 80 -8.42 -0.78 10.83
C VAL A 80 -8.50 -1.41 12.21
N LEU A 81 -7.63 -2.39 12.52
CA LEU A 81 -7.60 -3.02 13.85
C LEU A 81 -7.31 -1.99 14.93
N LEU A 82 -6.26 -1.19 14.79
CA LEU A 82 -5.81 -0.26 15.82
C LEU A 82 -6.85 0.80 16.16
N ARG A 83 -7.57 1.33 15.16
CA ARG A 83 -8.65 2.32 15.36
C ARG A 83 -9.78 1.83 16.27
N ASN A 84 -9.94 0.52 16.40
CA ASN A 84 -10.98 -0.12 17.21
C ASN A 84 -10.46 -0.57 18.58
N LEU A 85 -9.21 -0.26 18.92
CA LEU A 85 -8.61 -0.58 20.22
C LEU A 85 -8.37 0.68 21.03
N TRP A 86 -8.39 0.49 22.35
CA TRP A 86 -7.90 1.47 23.30
C TRP A 86 -6.37 1.45 23.36
N ASP A 87 -5.75 2.59 23.68
CA ASP A 87 -4.30 2.69 23.82
C ASP A 87 -3.76 1.82 24.97
N GLU A 88 -4.59 1.52 25.96
CA GLU A 88 -4.30 0.62 27.09
C GLU A 88 -4.35 -0.87 26.72
N HIS A 89 -4.76 -1.21 25.50
CA HIS A 89 -4.83 -2.59 25.07
C HIS A 89 -3.44 -3.26 25.19
N LEU A 90 -3.38 -4.47 25.76
CA LEU A 90 -2.11 -5.13 26.10
C LEU A 90 -1.16 -5.29 24.90
N ASN A 91 -1.70 -5.49 23.70
CA ASN A 91 -0.92 -5.63 22.47
C ASN A 91 -0.76 -4.32 21.68
N HIS A 92 -1.19 -3.18 22.21
CA HIS A 92 -1.16 -1.89 21.50
C HIS A 92 0.26 -1.54 21.03
N SER A 93 1.27 -1.65 21.91
CA SER A 93 2.68 -1.41 21.56
C SER A 93 3.16 -2.33 20.44
N LEU A 94 2.85 -3.63 20.52
CA LEU A 94 3.24 -4.58 19.48
C LEU A 94 2.59 -4.20 18.14
N ILE A 95 1.32 -3.82 18.13
CA ILE A 95 0.62 -3.40 16.90
C ILE A 95 1.28 -2.15 16.30
N LEU A 96 1.69 -1.19 17.13
CA LEU A 96 2.45 -0.03 16.67
C LEU A 96 3.79 -0.44 16.05
N ASP A 97 4.52 -1.36 16.67
CA ASP A 97 5.79 -1.87 16.15
C ASP A 97 5.60 -2.60 14.81
N LEU A 98 4.53 -3.39 14.66
CA LEU A 98 4.16 -4.04 13.40
C LEU A 98 3.90 -3.01 12.30
N LYS A 99 3.09 -1.99 12.59
CA LYS A 99 2.80 -0.90 11.65
C LYS A 99 4.06 -0.15 11.23
N GLN A 100 4.90 0.23 12.19
CA GLN A 100 6.16 0.91 11.90
C GLN A 100 7.11 0.04 11.07
N THR A 101 7.13 -1.27 11.32
CA THR A 101 7.93 -2.21 10.54
C THR A 101 7.43 -2.32 9.11
N LEU A 102 6.11 -2.43 8.90
CA LEU A 102 5.51 -2.43 7.57
C LEU A 102 5.78 -1.11 6.84
N ASP A 103 5.62 0.03 7.51
CA ASP A 103 5.92 1.36 6.95
C ASP A 103 7.39 1.48 6.50
N ARG A 104 8.33 0.93 7.27
CA ARG A 104 9.75 0.87 6.86
C ARG A 104 9.97 -0.01 5.64
N ILE A 105 9.29 -1.15 5.53
CA ILE A 105 9.34 -2.03 4.35
C ILE A 105 8.81 -1.27 3.13
N ILE A 106 7.63 -0.65 3.24
CA ILE A 106 6.97 0.12 2.18
C ILE A 106 7.90 1.23 1.64
N LYS A 107 8.50 2.00 2.54
CA LYS A 107 9.43 3.10 2.21
C LYS A 107 10.75 2.65 1.59
N LYS A 108 11.05 1.34 1.57
CA LYS A 108 12.28 0.83 0.99
C LYS A 108 12.27 0.81 -0.54
N ASN A 109 11.10 0.81 -1.18
CA ASN A 109 10.98 0.88 -2.63
C ASN A 109 10.44 2.23 -3.08
N ILE A 110 11.09 2.82 -4.08
CA ILE A 110 10.79 4.16 -4.57
C ILE A 110 9.44 4.27 -5.30
N ASN A 111 8.90 3.14 -5.76
CA ASN A 111 7.65 3.11 -6.53
C ASN A 111 6.41 2.96 -5.63
N THR A 112 6.58 2.71 -4.33
CA THR A 112 5.45 2.42 -3.44
C THR A 112 4.54 3.62 -3.22
N GLU A 113 5.09 4.83 -3.17
CA GLU A 113 4.30 6.07 -3.04
C GLU A 113 3.28 6.20 -4.20
N ARG A 114 3.75 6.03 -5.45
CA ARG A 114 2.87 6.04 -6.62
C ARG A 114 1.81 4.94 -6.54
N PHE A 115 2.20 3.74 -6.10
CA PHE A 115 1.25 2.64 -5.95
C PHE A 115 0.14 2.97 -4.94
N GLU A 116 0.48 3.61 -3.82
CA GLU A 116 -0.50 4.05 -2.81
C GLU A 116 -1.43 5.16 -3.36
N GLU A 117 -0.92 6.07 -4.18
CA GLU A 117 -1.72 7.13 -4.83
C GLU A 117 -2.69 6.56 -5.89
N GLU A 118 -2.25 5.58 -6.67
CA GLU A 118 -3.01 5.02 -7.79
C GLU A 118 -3.97 3.89 -7.36
N THR A 119 -3.74 3.26 -6.20
CA THR A 119 -4.47 2.07 -5.78
C THR A 119 -5.55 2.39 -4.74
N ASP A 120 -6.81 2.28 -5.15
CA ASP A 120 -7.95 2.32 -4.23
C ASP A 120 -8.26 0.92 -3.68
N LEU A 121 -7.88 0.69 -2.42
CA LEU A 121 -8.09 -0.60 -1.74
C LEU A 121 -9.57 -0.99 -1.61
N SER A 122 -10.50 -0.03 -1.66
CA SER A 122 -11.93 -0.31 -1.54
C SER A 122 -12.51 -1.11 -2.71
N GLN A 123 -11.78 -1.18 -3.84
CA GLN A 123 -12.17 -1.95 -5.03
C GLN A 123 -11.84 -3.45 -4.92
N TYR A 124 -11.08 -3.83 -3.89
CA TYR A 124 -10.66 -5.22 -3.67
C TYR A 124 -11.62 -5.96 -2.74
N SER A 125 -11.68 -7.28 -2.88
CA SER A 125 -12.57 -8.13 -2.09
C SER A 125 -12.31 -7.97 -0.61
N THR A 126 -13.39 -7.79 0.14
CA THR A 126 -13.33 -7.73 1.58
C THR A 126 -13.30 -9.14 2.17
N LEU A 127 -12.35 -9.37 3.06
CA LEU A 127 -12.21 -10.58 3.86
C LEU A 127 -12.31 -10.23 5.34
N SER A 128 -12.51 -11.25 6.16
CA SER A 128 -12.56 -11.12 7.60
C SER A 128 -11.74 -12.23 8.24
N SER A 129 -10.84 -11.86 9.15
CA SER A 129 -9.98 -12.81 9.87
C SER A 129 -9.88 -12.45 11.34
N SER A 130 -9.48 -13.42 12.16
CA SER A 130 -9.11 -13.13 13.55
C SER A 130 -7.83 -12.29 13.60
N PRO A 131 -7.57 -11.57 14.72
CA PRO A 131 -6.29 -10.90 14.95
C PRO A 131 -5.10 -11.86 14.88
N GLU A 132 -5.27 -13.11 15.33
CA GLU A 132 -4.25 -14.16 15.24
C GLU A 132 -3.89 -14.49 13.79
N GLU A 133 -4.88 -14.64 12.90
CA GLU A 133 -4.60 -14.87 11.48
C GLU A 133 -3.95 -13.65 10.83
N LEU A 134 -4.38 -12.41 11.17
CA LEU A 134 -3.73 -11.20 10.66
C LEU A 134 -2.25 -11.12 11.09
N LEU A 135 -1.95 -11.49 12.34
CA LEU A 135 -0.58 -11.59 12.84
C LEU A 135 0.23 -12.63 12.07
N LYS A 136 -0.36 -13.79 11.78
CA LYS A 136 0.26 -14.85 10.99
C LYS A 136 0.57 -14.40 9.55
N LEU A 137 -0.38 -13.76 8.87
CA LEU A 137 -0.17 -13.20 7.53
C LEU A 137 0.98 -12.18 7.52
N THR A 138 1.09 -11.40 8.60
CA THR A 138 2.21 -10.45 8.77
C THR A 138 3.55 -11.17 9.01
N SER A 139 3.58 -12.25 9.78
CA SER A 139 4.79 -13.08 9.96
C SER A 139 5.22 -13.74 8.64
N GLU A 140 4.28 -14.18 7.81
CA GLU A 140 4.54 -14.72 6.46
C GLU A 140 5.16 -13.65 5.55
N LEU A 141 4.64 -12.42 5.57
CA LEU A 141 5.24 -11.30 4.84
C LEU A 141 6.65 -10.99 5.33
N PHE A 142 6.87 -10.96 6.64
CA PHE A 142 8.20 -10.73 7.21
C PHE A 142 9.18 -11.85 6.83
N ALA A 143 8.74 -13.11 6.76
CA ALA A 143 9.58 -14.18 6.24
C ALA A 143 10.03 -13.88 4.81
N LYS A 144 9.10 -13.55 3.91
CA LYS A 144 9.41 -13.20 2.52
C LYS A 144 10.34 -11.99 2.44
N TRP A 145 10.10 -10.95 3.24
CA TRP A 145 10.96 -9.78 3.30
C TRP A 145 12.41 -10.12 3.64
N LEU A 146 12.63 -10.99 4.64
CA LEU A 146 13.97 -11.38 5.08
C LEU A 146 14.78 -12.13 4.00
N ASP A 147 14.09 -12.74 3.03
CA ASP A 147 14.69 -13.42 1.88
C ASP A 147 15.08 -12.40 0.78
N VAL A 148 14.36 -11.30 0.63
CA VAL A 148 14.50 -10.37 -0.51
C VAL A 148 15.15 -9.03 -0.16
N VAL A 149 15.20 -8.63 1.11
CA VAL A 149 15.63 -7.29 1.56
C VAL A 149 17.01 -6.86 1.09
N CYS A 150 17.93 -7.80 0.87
CA CYS A 150 19.30 -7.50 0.41
C CYS A 150 19.50 -7.67 -1.10
N LEU A 151 18.43 -7.88 -1.88
CA LEU A 151 18.55 -7.96 -3.33
C LEU A 151 18.85 -6.57 -3.89
N PRO A 152 19.82 -6.42 -4.81
CA PRO A 152 20.20 -5.11 -5.36
C PRO A 152 19.07 -4.33 -6.03
N SER A 153 18.08 -5.03 -6.59
CA SER A 153 16.95 -4.44 -7.31
C SER A 153 15.73 -4.15 -6.44
N ILE A 154 15.76 -4.49 -5.15
CA ILE A 154 14.56 -4.44 -4.29
C ILE A 154 14.03 -3.01 -4.11
N GLU A 155 14.91 -2.03 -4.14
CA GLU A 155 14.59 -0.60 -3.97
C GLU A 155 13.94 0.02 -5.21
N THR A 156 14.19 -0.53 -6.40
CA THR A 156 13.79 0.07 -7.68
C THR A 156 12.85 -0.78 -8.51
N CYS A 157 12.58 -2.02 -8.08
CA CYS A 157 11.76 -2.92 -8.87
C CYS A 157 10.31 -2.44 -9.00
N THR A 158 9.71 -2.81 -10.12
CA THR A 158 8.34 -2.45 -10.46
C THR A 158 7.36 -3.24 -9.60
N LEU A 159 6.36 -2.53 -9.09
CA LEU A 159 5.33 -3.12 -8.25
C LEU A 159 4.28 -3.82 -9.14
N PRO A 160 3.98 -5.09 -8.89
CA PRO A 160 2.93 -5.78 -9.62
C PRO A 160 1.57 -5.19 -9.26
N THR A 161 0.67 -5.15 -10.24
CA THR A 161 -0.73 -4.82 -9.99
C THR A 161 -1.34 -5.88 -9.08
N LEU A 162 -2.07 -5.46 -8.05
CA LEU A 162 -2.76 -6.39 -7.18
C LEU A 162 -3.81 -7.19 -7.97
N PRO A 163 -4.02 -8.48 -7.64
CA PRO A 163 -4.99 -9.31 -8.34
C PRO A 163 -6.40 -8.71 -8.19
N PRO A 164 -7.18 -8.60 -9.29
CA PRO A 164 -8.53 -8.06 -9.22
C PRO A 164 -9.45 -8.94 -8.36
N SER A 165 -10.43 -8.30 -7.72
CA SER A 165 -11.41 -8.93 -6.82
C SER A 165 -12.31 -9.98 -7.48
N VAL A 166 -12.44 -9.94 -8.81
CA VAL A 166 -13.37 -10.79 -9.56
C VAL A 166 -12.59 -11.54 -10.64
N GLU A 167 -12.50 -12.87 -10.49
CA GLU A 167 -12.35 -13.74 -11.65
C GLU A 167 -13.53 -13.44 -12.56
N ARG A 168 -13.27 -12.73 -13.66
CA ARG A 168 -14.28 -12.35 -14.65
C ARG A 168 -14.97 -13.65 -15.04
N LYS A 169 -16.16 -13.91 -14.50
CA LYS A 169 -17.04 -14.94 -15.02
C LYS A 169 -17.33 -14.47 -16.43
N ASP A 170 -16.62 -15.03 -17.40
CA ASP A 170 -16.97 -14.93 -18.79
C ASP A 170 -18.35 -15.59 -18.91
N TYR A 171 -19.39 -14.78 -18.70
CA TYR A 171 -20.74 -15.12 -19.04
C TYR A 171 -20.74 -15.26 -20.55
N SER A 172 -20.45 -16.48 -21.02
CA SER A 172 -20.71 -16.87 -22.39
C SER A 172 -22.18 -16.53 -22.65
N PRO A 173 -22.50 -15.64 -23.61
CA PRO A 173 -23.86 -15.19 -23.82
C PRO A 173 -24.71 -16.41 -24.09
N SER A 174 -25.54 -16.79 -23.11
CA SER A 174 -26.50 -17.86 -23.26
C SER A 174 -27.39 -17.40 -24.39
N ARG A 175 -27.37 -18.09 -25.54
CA ARG A 175 -28.24 -17.83 -26.69
C ARG A 175 -29.69 -17.89 -26.21
N ALA A 176 -30.23 -16.77 -25.77
CA ALA A 176 -31.65 -16.60 -25.54
C ALA A 176 -32.32 -16.71 -26.91
N ARG A 177 -33.01 -17.83 -27.12
CA ARG A 177 -33.80 -18.09 -28.32
C ARG A 177 -34.94 -17.07 -28.32
N LEU A 178 -34.79 -15.99 -29.09
CA LEU A 178 -35.82 -14.97 -29.28
C LEU A 178 -37.10 -15.64 -29.81
N LEU A 179 -38.12 -15.73 -28.96
CA LEU A 179 -39.49 -16.00 -29.39
C LEU A 179 -40.06 -14.69 -29.93
N THR A 180 -40.09 -14.57 -31.25
CA THR A 180 -40.76 -13.45 -31.94
C THR A 180 -42.27 -13.67 -31.86
N ILE A 181 -42.94 -12.96 -30.96
CA ILE A 181 -44.40 -12.82 -31.01
C ILE A 181 -44.71 -11.79 -32.09
N ARG A 182 -45.40 -12.21 -33.16
CA ARG A 182 -45.99 -11.30 -34.15
C ARG A 182 -47.05 -10.45 -33.43
N ALA A 183 -46.79 -9.15 -33.30
CA ALA A 183 -47.79 -8.17 -32.92
C ALA A 183 -48.72 -7.91 -34.12
N ILE A 184 -50.02 -8.06 -33.90
CA ILE A 184 -51.08 -7.68 -34.84
C ILE A 184 -51.28 -6.16 -34.72
N SER A 185 -51.18 -5.47 -35.85
CA SER A 185 -51.43 -4.04 -35.98
C SER A 185 -52.92 -3.72 -35.84
N SER A 186 -53.26 -2.81 -34.95
CA SER A 186 -54.44 -1.95 -35.10
C SER A 186 -53.97 -0.50 -35.07
N VAL A 187 -54.15 0.13 -36.22
CA VAL A 187 -53.90 1.53 -36.54
C VAL A 187 -54.99 2.39 -35.91
N GLU A 188 -54.60 3.45 -35.20
CA GLU A 188 -55.32 4.73 -35.05
C GLU A 188 -54.35 5.69 -34.33
N GLU A 189 -53.69 6.58 -35.09
CA GLU A 189 -54.04 8.01 -35.27
C GLU A 189 -53.38 8.93 -34.23
N GLY A 190 -52.55 9.88 -34.70
CA GLY A 190 -52.07 11.01 -33.89
C GLY A 190 -50.67 11.48 -34.24
N GLN A 191 -50.58 12.66 -34.85
CA GLN A 191 -49.41 13.36 -35.42
C GLN A 191 -48.18 13.63 -34.51
N PRO A 192 -47.04 14.05 -35.11
CA PRO A 192 -45.73 14.17 -34.49
C PRO A 192 -45.33 15.61 -34.06
N ASP A 193 -44.12 15.69 -33.51
CA ASP A 193 -43.21 16.84 -33.40
C ASP A 193 -43.37 17.81 -32.22
N LYS A 194 -42.37 17.81 -31.33
CA LYS A 194 -41.32 18.87 -31.26
C LYS A 194 -40.56 18.75 -29.93
N MET A 195 -39.25 18.59 -29.98
CA MET A 195 -38.39 19.26 -29.00
C MET A 195 -37.06 19.63 -29.64
N ILE A 196 -36.61 20.82 -29.25
CA ILE A 196 -35.85 21.78 -30.02
C ILE A 196 -34.37 21.67 -29.66
N ASP A 197 -33.56 21.86 -30.69
CA ASP A 197 -32.12 22.13 -30.74
C ASP A 197 -31.65 23.20 -29.73
N ILE A 198 -30.55 22.94 -29.01
CA ILE A 198 -29.76 23.96 -28.32
C ILE A 198 -28.26 23.66 -28.57
N THR A 199 -27.79 24.18 -29.70
CA THR A 199 -26.62 25.06 -29.86
C THR A 199 -25.32 24.72 -29.09
N GLN A 200 -24.32 24.26 -29.84
CA GLN A 200 -22.89 24.35 -29.51
C GLN A 200 -22.31 25.76 -29.74
N LEU A 201 -21.24 26.06 -28.99
CA LEU A 201 -19.97 26.79 -29.29
C LEU A 201 -19.61 27.83 -28.19
N PRO A 202 -18.33 28.25 -28.02
CA PRO A 202 -17.04 27.57 -28.21
C PRO A 202 -15.95 27.88 -27.14
N SER A 203 -14.79 27.24 -27.34
CA SER A 203 -13.45 27.40 -26.77
C SER A 203 -12.89 28.82 -26.53
N SER A 204 -12.13 28.97 -25.42
CA SER A 204 -10.87 29.76 -25.27
C SER A 204 -10.26 29.40 -23.89
N GLY A 205 -8.97 29.32 -23.57
CA GLY A 205 -7.74 29.68 -24.28
C GLY A 205 -6.75 30.45 -23.38
N GLY A 206 -6.11 29.78 -22.37
CA GLY A 206 -4.84 30.17 -21.69
C GLY A 206 -4.88 31.21 -20.54
N PRO A 207 -3.78 31.44 -19.77
CA PRO A 207 -2.44 30.81 -19.78
C PRO A 207 -1.90 30.30 -18.41
N HIS A 208 -0.80 29.56 -18.47
CA HIS A 208 0.02 29.07 -17.37
C HIS A 208 0.71 30.18 -16.56
N SER A 209 0.66 30.08 -15.23
CA SER A 209 1.49 30.87 -14.32
C SER A 209 2.55 29.97 -13.65
N LEU A 210 3.81 30.17 -14.06
CA LEU A 210 5.01 29.74 -13.34
C LEU A 210 5.06 30.46 -11.99
N SER A 211 5.10 29.74 -10.88
CA SER A 211 5.40 30.30 -9.56
C SER A 211 6.77 29.82 -9.09
N TYR A 212 7.64 30.80 -8.89
CA TYR A 212 9.03 30.71 -8.45
C TYR A 212 9.18 29.98 -7.11
N SER A 213 10.17 29.08 -7.04
CA SER A 213 10.69 28.53 -5.79
C SER A 213 11.45 29.61 -5.01
N MET A 214 11.05 29.91 -3.78
CA MET A 214 11.86 30.70 -2.85
C MET A 214 12.96 29.80 -2.26
N TRP A 215 14.21 30.17 -2.55
CA TRP A 215 15.39 29.53 -1.99
C TRP A 215 15.58 29.96 -0.54
N SER A 216 15.71 28.98 0.36
CA SER A 216 15.96 29.17 1.79
C SER A 216 17.33 29.84 2.02
N PRO A 217 17.43 30.92 2.83
CA PRO A 217 18.67 31.66 3.05
C PRO A 217 19.67 30.93 3.97
N LEU A 218 19.37 29.69 4.39
CA LEU A 218 20.22 28.90 5.28
C LEU A 218 21.45 28.30 4.59
N LEU A 219 21.47 28.20 3.26
CA LEU A 219 22.59 27.63 2.50
C LEU A 219 23.73 28.63 2.22
N LEU A 220 23.48 29.94 2.32
CA LEU A 220 24.49 30.97 2.08
C LEU A 220 25.41 31.24 3.30
N ARG A 221 25.04 30.78 4.50
CA ARG A 221 25.88 30.94 5.71
C ARG A 221 26.95 29.86 5.88
N LEU A 222 26.81 28.71 5.22
CA LEU A 222 27.79 27.62 5.29
C LEU A 222 28.97 27.80 4.32
N TYR A 223 28.80 28.60 3.27
CA TYR A 223 29.86 28.85 2.28
C TYR A 223 30.89 29.92 2.72
N TRP A 224 30.60 30.70 3.76
CA TRP A 224 31.50 31.77 4.21
C TRP A 224 32.58 31.30 5.23
N TRP A 225 32.54 30.03 5.65
CA TRP A 225 33.51 29.46 6.59
C TRP A 225 34.53 28.51 5.92
N LEU A 226 34.50 28.38 4.60
CA LEU A 226 35.32 27.43 3.83
C LEU A 226 36.29 28.06 2.81
N LEU A 227 36.50 29.37 2.86
CA LEU A 227 37.55 30.02 2.07
C LEU A 227 38.55 30.70 3.02
N PRO A 228 39.87 30.50 2.79
CA PRO A 228 40.93 30.94 3.70
C PRO A 228 41.08 32.45 3.77
#